data_AF-A0A4V5WPM0-F1
#
_entry.id   AF-A0A4V5WPM0-F1
#
_cell.length_a   1.000
_cell.length_b   1.000
_cell.length_c   1.000
_cell.angle_alpha   90.00
_cell.angle_beta   90.00
_cell.angle_gamma   90.00
#
_symmetry.space_group_name_H-M   'P 1'
#
loop_
_entity.id
_entity.type
_entity.pdbx_description
1 polymer ?
#
loop_
_entity_poly.entity_id
_entity_poly.type
_entity_poly.pdbx_seq_one_letter_code
_entity_poly.pdbx_strand_id
1 'polypeptide(L)'
;MNMKKVYQVIMKDGLRDYRYLNSKIKPINYSEENKGFIAGFRSKEMLHSSKGFIMTSYEALLDNQDNLTHWTPNPYITLSYKDSARLHVQGHEEEKIRQINTFVIDIDDRTVNENDILLACLDLGFTPTLVLKTDRGHQVYFVLKNPVYVTAKSGFKSLKVAKKVAISLKNTLNKTLPVDMLCNDFGICRFPTSKNIEFFEASFVYDFSSLLTWSLKQSDNETNSNAKMILRKSPNRQIDEPWFDMLLHQSDVKGSRGIMGRNNIALTLALAMYSSGGSVAKF
;
A
#
# COMPACT_ATOMS: atom_id res chain seq x y z
N MET A 1 26.61 -10.41 9.24
CA MET A 1 25.13 -10.33 9.27
C MET A 1 24.53 -11.69 8.95
N ASN A 2 23.47 -12.10 9.65
CA ASN A 2 22.83 -13.41 9.44
C ASN A 2 21.75 -13.30 8.33
N MET A 3 22.08 -13.73 7.11
CA MET A 3 21.18 -13.65 5.94
C MET A 3 19.89 -14.45 6.13
N LYS A 4 19.96 -15.60 6.83
CA LYS A 4 18.75 -16.38 7.14
C LYS A 4 17.75 -15.55 7.94
N LYS A 5 18.21 -14.77 8.92
CA LYS A 5 17.35 -13.86 9.71
C LYS A 5 16.73 -12.78 8.82
N VAL A 6 17.49 -12.19 7.90
CA VAL A 6 16.97 -11.18 6.94
C VAL A 6 15.81 -11.78 6.13
N TYR A 7 16.03 -12.95 5.53
CA TYR A 7 15.01 -13.60 4.71
C TYR A 7 13.80 -14.02 5.54
N GLN A 8 13.98 -14.53 6.76
CA GLN A 8 12.86 -14.87 7.66
C GLN A 8 12.04 -13.64 8.06
N VAL A 9 12.69 -12.50 8.29
CA VAL A 9 11.99 -11.25 8.62
C VAL A 9 11.13 -10.79 7.45
N ILE A 10 11.64 -10.85 6.21
CA ILE A 10 10.89 -10.42 5.01
C ILE A 10 9.82 -11.44 4.62
N MET A 11 10.15 -12.73 4.60
CA MET A 11 9.27 -13.78 4.08
C MET A 11 8.26 -14.30 5.10
N LYS A 12 8.49 -14.09 6.40
CA LYS A 12 7.59 -14.50 7.50
C LYS A 12 7.23 -15.99 7.41
N ASP A 13 5.95 -16.31 7.28
CA ASP A 13 5.43 -17.66 7.11
C ASP A 13 5.03 -17.94 5.65
N GLY A 14 5.50 -17.11 4.71
CA GLY A 14 5.08 -17.10 3.31
C GLY A 14 5.65 -18.22 2.45
N LEU A 15 6.71 -18.88 2.91
CA LEU A 15 7.35 -20.04 2.27
C LEU A 15 7.40 -21.21 3.24
N ARG A 16 7.51 -22.43 2.69
CA ARG A 16 7.80 -23.61 3.49
C ARG A 16 9.21 -23.58 4.03
N ASP A 17 9.49 -24.28 5.13
CA ASP A 17 10.87 -24.42 5.59
C ASP A 17 11.70 -25.30 4.63
N TYR A 18 11.11 -26.43 4.20
CA TYR A 18 11.80 -27.47 3.44
C TYR A 18 11.23 -27.62 2.02
N ARG A 19 12.08 -28.06 1.09
CA ARG A 19 11.64 -28.39 -0.27
C ARG A 19 10.66 -29.57 -0.26
N TYR A 20 9.70 -29.53 -1.18
CA TYR A 20 8.77 -30.65 -1.39
C TYR A 20 9.50 -31.89 -1.92
N LEU A 21 10.45 -31.70 -2.84
CA LEU A 21 11.30 -32.74 -3.42
C LEU A 21 12.78 -32.44 -3.13
N ASN A 22 13.56 -33.48 -2.88
CA ASN A 22 15.02 -33.40 -2.69
C ASN A 22 15.46 -32.40 -1.61
N SER A 23 14.75 -32.37 -0.48
CA SER A 23 15.19 -31.63 0.70
C SER A 23 16.40 -32.33 1.33
N LYS A 24 17.40 -31.55 1.76
CA LYS A 24 18.64 -32.05 2.35
C LYS A 24 18.40 -32.71 3.71
N ILE A 25 17.57 -32.09 4.55
CA ILE A 25 17.30 -32.53 5.93
C ILE A 25 15.86 -32.22 6.26
N LYS A 26 14.94 -33.14 5.97
CA LYS A 26 13.52 -33.01 6.31
C LYS A 26 13.22 -33.82 7.59
N PRO A 27 12.55 -33.26 8.61
CA PRO A 27 12.13 -34.03 9.78
C PRO A 27 11.20 -35.19 9.41
N ILE A 28 11.33 -36.31 10.11
CA ILE A 28 10.44 -37.47 9.95
C ILE A 28 9.02 -37.01 10.32
N ASN A 29 8.03 -37.32 9.47
CA ASN A 29 6.63 -36.88 9.58
C ASN A 29 6.37 -35.37 9.43
N TYR A 30 7.28 -34.61 8.81
CA TYR A 30 7.03 -33.20 8.53
C TYR A 30 5.93 -33.00 7.48
N SER A 31 4.80 -32.46 7.93
CA SER A 31 3.69 -31.98 7.12
C SER A 31 3.53 -30.49 7.35
N GLU A 32 3.49 -29.71 6.27
CA GLU A 32 3.25 -28.28 6.31
C GLU A 32 2.22 -27.94 5.24
N GLU A 33 1.37 -26.95 5.52
CA GLU A 33 0.39 -26.47 4.57
C GLU A 33 1.04 -25.91 3.29
N ASN A 34 0.25 -25.84 2.22
CA ASN A 34 0.69 -25.18 1.01
C ASN A 34 0.91 -23.69 1.28
N LYS A 35 2.17 -23.24 1.24
CA LYS A 35 2.59 -21.84 1.31
C LYS A 35 2.67 -21.19 -0.09
N GLY A 36 3.20 -19.98 -0.17
CA GLY A 36 3.30 -19.22 -1.41
C GLY A 36 4.49 -19.59 -2.29
N PHE A 37 4.55 -18.93 -3.44
CA PHE A 37 5.61 -19.05 -4.44
C PHE A 37 6.33 -17.71 -4.58
N ILE A 38 7.64 -17.73 -4.75
CA ILE A 38 8.42 -16.54 -5.13
C ILE A 38 9.19 -16.80 -6.41
N ALA A 39 9.44 -15.75 -7.18
CA ALA A 39 10.31 -15.78 -8.34
C ALA A 39 11.70 -15.25 -7.97
N GLY A 40 12.74 -15.84 -8.56
CA GLY A 40 14.11 -15.37 -8.48
C GLY A 40 14.76 -15.26 -9.85
N PHE A 41 15.63 -14.26 -10.01
CA PHE A 41 16.32 -13.94 -11.25
C PHE A 41 17.81 -13.71 -10.98
N ARG A 42 18.65 -14.19 -11.91
CA ARG A 42 20.12 -14.17 -11.75
C ARG A 42 20.78 -12.91 -12.28
N SER A 43 20.15 -12.21 -13.22
CA SER A 43 20.65 -10.92 -13.74
C SER A 43 19.51 -10.02 -14.19
N LYS A 44 19.82 -8.75 -14.48
CA LYS A 44 18.85 -7.78 -15.00
C LYS A 44 18.38 -8.15 -16.42
N GLU A 45 19.26 -8.70 -17.25
CA GLU A 45 18.95 -9.15 -18.61
C GLU A 45 18.02 -10.37 -18.59
N MET A 46 18.27 -11.30 -17.66
CA MET A 46 17.42 -12.46 -17.44
C MET A 46 16.04 -12.02 -16.93
N LEU A 47 15.98 -11.04 -16.02
CA LEU A 47 14.72 -10.43 -15.59
C LEU A 47 13.94 -9.81 -16.76
N HIS A 48 14.59 -9.01 -17.62
CA HIS A 48 13.93 -8.40 -18.79
C HIS A 48 13.37 -9.44 -19.77
N SER A 49 14.06 -10.57 -19.92
CA SER A 49 13.57 -11.70 -20.72
C SER A 49 12.64 -12.63 -19.93
N SER A 50 12.25 -12.29 -18.70
CA SER A 50 11.48 -13.14 -17.77
C SER A 50 12.09 -14.51 -17.49
N LYS A 51 13.39 -14.70 -17.78
CA LYS A 51 14.14 -15.92 -17.52
C LYS A 51 14.52 -16.00 -16.05
N GLY A 52 13.90 -16.92 -15.33
CA GLY A 52 14.06 -17.04 -13.89
C GLY A 52 13.62 -18.40 -13.39
N PHE A 53 13.47 -18.52 -12.08
CA PHE A 53 13.00 -19.76 -11.48
C PHE A 53 12.11 -19.49 -10.26
N ILE A 54 11.25 -20.46 -9.97
CA ILE A 54 10.28 -20.38 -8.88
C ILE A 54 10.84 -21.13 -7.67
N MET A 55 10.75 -20.51 -6.50
CA MET A 55 11.11 -21.11 -5.22
C MET A 55 9.88 -21.15 -4.31
N THR A 56 9.75 -22.24 -3.55
CA THR A 56 8.60 -22.52 -2.66
C THR A 56 8.99 -22.78 -1.22
N SER A 57 10.29 -22.70 -0.91
CA SER A 57 10.82 -22.97 0.42
C SER A 57 12.00 -22.07 0.77
N TYR A 58 12.22 -21.84 2.06
CA TYR A 58 13.41 -21.20 2.60
C TYR A 58 14.68 -21.93 2.25
N GLU A 59 14.66 -23.27 2.27
CA GLU A 59 15.78 -24.08 1.80
C GLU A 59 16.14 -23.78 0.33
N ALA A 60 15.15 -23.65 -0.57
CA ALA A 60 15.40 -23.26 -1.95
C ALA A 60 15.97 -21.85 -2.07
N LEU A 61 15.48 -20.90 -1.26
CA LEU A 61 15.96 -19.53 -1.23
C LEU A 61 17.43 -19.45 -0.77
N LEU A 62 17.77 -20.11 0.33
CA LEU A 62 19.12 -20.12 0.91
C LEU A 62 20.14 -20.79 -0.03
N ASP A 63 19.76 -21.88 -0.68
CA ASP A 63 20.64 -22.57 -1.63
C ASP A 63 20.94 -21.74 -2.89
N ASN A 64 20.09 -20.77 -3.24
CA ASN A 64 20.27 -19.93 -4.43
C ASN A 64 20.73 -18.50 -4.11
N GLN A 65 20.89 -18.14 -2.84
CA GLN A 65 21.09 -16.75 -2.39
C GLN A 65 22.30 -16.08 -3.07
N ASP A 66 23.38 -16.83 -3.32
CA ASP A 66 24.62 -16.28 -3.89
C ASP A 66 24.51 -15.94 -5.38
N ASN A 67 23.50 -16.49 -6.06
CA ASN A 67 23.31 -16.34 -7.51
C ASN A 67 22.09 -15.46 -7.86
N LEU A 68 21.39 -14.91 -6.87
CA LEU A 68 20.19 -14.11 -7.07
C LEU A 68 20.53 -12.62 -7.09
N THR A 69 19.99 -11.91 -8.07
CA THR A 69 20.06 -10.44 -8.15
C THR A 69 18.70 -9.79 -7.96
N HIS A 70 17.61 -10.44 -8.39
CA HIS A 70 16.26 -9.93 -8.23
C HIS A 70 15.30 -11.02 -7.76
N TRP A 71 14.25 -10.64 -7.06
CA TRP A 71 13.26 -11.56 -6.52
C TRP A 71 11.94 -10.87 -6.20
N THR A 72 10.91 -11.67 -5.91
CA THR A 72 9.64 -11.15 -5.36
C THR A 72 9.62 -11.31 -3.84
N PRO A 73 9.66 -10.21 -3.05
CA PRO A 73 9.66 -10.28 -1.59
C PRO A 73 8.28 -10.58 -0.99
N ASN A 74 7.22 -10.51 -1.81
CA ASN A 74 5.85 -10.88 -1.44
C ASN A 74 5.48 -12.21 -2.13
N PRO A 75 5.10 -13.26 -1.37
CA PRO A 75 4.70 -14.55 -1.95
C PRO A 75 3.42 -14.47 -2.79
N TYR A 76 3.39 -15.21 -3.89
CA TYR A 76 2.25 -15.38 -4.78
C TYR A 76 1.49 -16.68 -4.49
N ILE A 77 0.20 -16.73 -4.85
CA ILE A 77 -0.67 -17.91 -4.73
C ILE A 77 -0.20 -18.97 -5.73
N THR A 78 0.14 -18.55 -6.94
CA THR A 78 0.63 -19.41 -8.02
C THR A 78 1.62 -18.65 -8.87
N LEU A 79 2.73 -19.29 -9.22
CA LEU A 79 3.60 -18.89 -10.32
C LEU A 79 3.76 -20.09 -11.25
N SER A 80 3.94 -19.84 -12.54
CA SER A 80 4.12 -20.91 -13.52
C SER A 80 5.18 -20.54 -14.55
N TYR A 81 5.51 -21.48 -15.43
CA TYR A 81 6.40 -21.25 -16.54
C TYR A 81 5.61 -21.15 -17.84
N LYS A 82 6.03 -20.25 -18.72
CA LYS A 82 5.42 -20.10 -20.06
C LYS A 82 5.83 -21.23 -20.99
N ASP A 83 7.05 -21.73 -20.82
CA ASP A 83 7.65 -22.76 -21.66
C ASP A 83 7.83 -24.11 -20.94
N SER A 84 7.78 -25.20 -21.70
CA SER A 84 8.00 -26.55 -21.19
C SER A 84 9.40 -26.78 -20.63
N ALA A 85 10.39 -26.00 -21.08
CA ALA A 85 11.76 -26.05 -20.55
C ALA A 85 11.90 -25.33 -19.19
N ARG A 86 10.82 -24.71 -18.68
CA ARG A 86 10.75 -24.04 -17.38
C ARG A 86 11.79 -22.94 -17.20
N LEU A 87 11.99 -22.14 -18.24
CA LEU A 87 12.95 -21.04 -18.22
C LEU A 87 12.27 -19.69 -17.92
N HIS A 88 11.06 -19.47 -18.42
CA HIS A 88 10.40 -18.16 -18.38
C HIS A 88 9.27 -18.15 -17.35
N VAL A 89 9.43 -17.36 -16.28
CA VAL A 89 8.45 -17.26 -15.19
C VAL A 89 7.31 -16.33 -15.60
N GLN A 90 6.08 -16.73 -15.30
CA GLN A 90 4.86 -15.94 -15.55
C GLN A 90 3.90 -16.01 -14.35
N GLY A 91 2.88 -15.14 -14.37
CA GLY A 91 1.83 -15.10 -13.34
C GLY A 91 2.16 -14.23 -12.12
N HIS A 92 3.16 -13.35 -12.22
CA HIS A 92 3.52 -12.38 -11.18
C HIS A 92 2.59 -11.14 -11.15
N GLU A 93 1.31 -11.32 -11.49
CA GLU A 93 0.27 -10.29 -11.38
C GLU A 93 -0.07 -10.02 -9.91
N GLU A 94 -0.29 -8.77 -9.53
CA GLU A 94 -0.53 -8.40 -8.12
C GLU A 94 -1.78 -9.06 -7.51
N GLU A 95 -2.81 -9.34 -8.31
CA GLU A 95 -4.00 -10.07 -7.86
C GLU A 95 -3.70 -11.52 -7.47
N LYS A 96 -2.56 -12.05 -7.95
CA LYS A 96 -2.04 -13.37 -7.59
C LYS A 96 -1.07 -13.30 -6.41
N ILE A 97 -0.81 -12.13 -5.83
CA ILE A 97 -0.11 -12.05 -4.54
C ILE A 97 -0.96 -12.81 -3.52
N ARG A 98 -0.33 -13.67 -2.73
CA ARG A 98 -0.99 -14.42 -1.65
C ARG A 98 -1.04 -13.58 -0.39
N GLN A 99 0.11 -12.98 -0.07
CA GLN A 99 0.28 -12.16 1.11
C GLN A 99 1.28 -11.04 0.86
N ILE A 100 0.94 -9.85 1.32
CA ILE A 100 1.82 -8.70 1.33
C ILE A 100 2.57 -8.75 2.67
N ASN A 101 3.88 -8.98 2.58
CA ASN A 101 4.77 -8.98 3.72
C ASN A 101 5.51 -7.65 3.86
N THR A 102 5.78 -6.97 2.75
CA THR A 102 6.59 -5.75 2.74
C THR A 102 6.14 -4.79 1.65
N PHE A 103 6.27 -3.50 1.95
CA PHE A 103 6.27 -2.44 0.96
C PHE A 103 7.71 -2.17 0.54
N VAL A 104 7.96 -1.99 -0.76
CA VAL A 104 9.28 -1.61 -1.27
C VAL A 104 9.16 -0.30 -2.02
N ILE A 105 10.03 0.64 -1.68
CA ILE A 105 10.10 1.97 -2.29
C ILE A 105 11.45 2.10 -2.97
N ASP A 106 11.43 2.45 -4.25
CA ASP A 106 12.63 2.59 -5.08
C ASP A 106 13.02 4.07 -5.16
N ILE A 107 14.29 4.36 -4.87
CA ILE A 107 14.89 5.69 -4.92
C ILE A 107 15.94 5.64 -6.03
N ASP A 108 15.71 6.34 -7.13
CA ASP A 108 16.55 6.28 -8.33
C ASP A 108 17.56 7.44 -8.36
N ASP A 109 18.36 7.56 -7.30
CA ASP A 109 19.45 8.53 -7.22
C ASP A 109 20.65 7.97 -6.46
N ARG A 110 21.83 8.11 -7.08
CA ARG A 110 23.13 7.66 -6.55
C ARG A 110 23.74 8.63 -5.54
N THR A 111 23.28 9.88 -5.52
CA THR A 111 23.79 10.93 -4.64
C THR A 111 23.21 10.84 -3.24
N VAL A 112 22.00 10.28 -3.11
CA VAL A 112 21.33 10.03 -1.84
C VAL A 112 22.10 8.96 -1.07
N ASN A 113 22.43 9.25 0.19
CA ASN A 113 23.07 8.28 1.07
C ASN A 113 22.06 7.58 2.00
N GLU A 114 22.48 6.49 2.65
CA GLU A 114 21.67 5.76 3.64
C GLU A 114 21.13 6.66 4.77
N ASN A 115 21.96 7.55 5.31
CA ASN A 115 21.57 8.43 6.42
C ASN A 115 20.48 9.42 6.01
N ASP A 116 20.52 9.96 4.79
CA ASP A 116 19.48 10.85 4.26
C ASP A 116 18.14 10.10 4.18
N ILE A 117 18.19 8.83 3.76
CA ILE A 117 17.02 7.95 3.72
C ILE A 117 16.48 7.71 5.13
N LEU A 118 17.36 7.37 6.08
CA LEU A 118 16.96 7.12 7.47
C LEU A 118 16.36 8.37 8.13
N LEU A 119 16.92 9.56 7.89
CA LEU A 119 16.41 10.82 8.40
C LEU A 119 15.04 11.16 7.81
N ALA A 120 14.87 11.05 6.49
CA ALA A 120 13.57 11.26 5.85
C ALA A 120 12.49 10.28 6.36
N CYS A 121 12.88 9.03 6.60
CA CYS A 121 12.01 8.02 7.18
C CYS A 121 11.70 8.28 8.67
N LEU A 122 12.65 8.83 9.42
CA LEU A 122 12.41 9.24 10.80
C LEU A 122 11.37 10.36 10.88
N ASP A 123 11.46 11.36 9.98
CA ASP A 123 10.47 12.44 9.87
C ASP A 123 9.08 11.93 9.46
N LEU A 124 9.03 10.84 8.68
CA LEU A 124 7.80 10.13 8.33
C LEU A 124 7.11 9.51 9.57
N GLY A 125 7.88 9.23 10.62
CA GLY A 125 7.49 8.46 11.80
C GLY A 125 7.70 6.95 11.68
N PHE A 126 8.36 6.48 10.60
CA PHE A 126 8.66 5.06 10.39
C PHE A 126 10.06 4.87 9.85
N THR A 127 10.94 4.24 10.61
CA THR A 127 12.27 3.84 10.15
C THR A 127 12.19 2.58 9.28
N PRO A 128 12.92 2.46 8.16
CA PRO A 128 12.83 1.26 7.32
C PRO A 128 13.35 0.02 8.05
N THR A 129 12.83 -1.16 7.69
CA THR A 129 13.36 -2.44 8.17
C THR A 129 14.70 -2.76 7.51
N LEU A 130 14.83 -2.39 6.23
CA LEU A 130 15.98 -2.70 5.40
C LEU A 130 16.17 -1.61 4.33
N VAL A 131 17.42 -1.18 4.14
CA VAL A 131 17.84 -0.33 3.01
C VAL A 131 18.83 -1.11 2.17
N LEU A 132 18.52 -1.28 0.89
CA LEU A 132 19.34 -1.95 -0.10
C LEU A 132 19.94 -0.96 -1.07
N LYS A 133 21.25 -1.00 -1.25
CA LYS A 133 21.93 -0.35 -2.36
C LYS A 133 21.60 -1.09 -3.67
N THR A 134 21.22 -0.33 -4.69
CA THR A 134 21.05 -0.80 -6.06
C THR A 134 22.06 -0.14 -6.98
N ASP A 135 22.07 -0.54 -8.25
CA ASP A 135 23.03 -0.01 -9.22
C ASP A 135 22.81 1.49 -9.48
N ARG A 136 21.60 2.02 -9.26
CA ARG A 136 21.22 3.41 -9.56
C ARG A 136 20.70 4.22 -8.37
N GLY A 137 20.53 3.59 -7.20
CA GLY A 137 20.14 4.27 -5.98
C GLY A 137 19.87 3.26 -4.89
N HIS A 138 18.67 3.29 -4.28
CA HIS A 138 18.35 2.48 -3.10
C HIS A 138 16.94 1.91 -3.15
N GLN A 139 16.74 0.75 -2.52
CA GLN A 139 15.42 0.18 -2.26
C GLN A 139 15.18 0.09 -0.76
N VAL A 140 14.08 0.68 -0.34
CA VAL A 140 13.72 0.85 1.07
C VAL A 140 12.54 -0.05 1.39
N TYR A 141 12.69 -0.91 2.39
CA TYR A 141 11.72 -1.92 2.76
C TYR A 141 11.03 -1.55 4.08
N PHE A 142 9.70 -1.56 4.06
CA PHE A 142 8.87 -1.48 5.26
C PHE A 142 8.17 -2.83 5.43
N VAL A 143 8.75 -3.68 6.26
CA VAL A 143 8.25 -5.03 6.51
C VAL A 143 7.12 -4.99 7.54
N LEU A 144 6.03 -5.68 7.23
CA LEU A 144 4.90 -5.84 8.12
C LEU A 144 5.21 -6.84 9.24
N LYS A 145 4.72 -6.55 10.44
CA LYS A 145 4.77 -7.48 11.57
C LYS A 145 3.94 -8.73 11.27
N ASN A 146 2.70 -8.52 10.84
CA ASN A 146 1.78 -9.57 10.39
C ASN A 146 1.46 -9.36 8.89
N PRO A 147 1.51 -10.43 8.07
CA PRO A 147 1.23 -10.32 6.65
C PRO A 147 -0.23 -9.94 6.37
N VAL A 148 -0.45 -9.20 5.28
CA VAL A 148 -1.80 -8.89 4.79
C VAL A 148 -2.15 -9.86 3.68
N TYR A 149 -3.10 -10.76 3.94
CA TYR A 149 -3.55 -11.73 2.95
C TYR A 149 -4.44 -11.09 1.88
N VAL A 150 -4.20 -11.49 0.64
CA VAL A 150 -4.95 -11.03 -0.53
C VAL A 150 -5.89 -12.14 -0.98
N THR A 151 -7.17 -11.79 -1.19
CA THR A 151 -8.19 -12.75 -1.57
C THR A 151 -9.18 -12.20 -2.57
N ALA A 152 -9.42 -12.97 -3.63
CA ALA A 152 -10.44 -12.70 -4.64
C ALA A 152 -11.86 -12.69 -4.04
N LYS A 153 -12.11 -13.46 -2.96
CA LYS A 153 -13.42 -13.51 -2.27
C LYS A 153 -13.89 -12.14 -1.78
N SER A 154 -12.95 -11.26 -1.46
CA SER A 154 -13.23 -9.90 -0.99
C SER A 154 -13.27 -8.85 -2.11
N GLY A 155 -13.04 -9.24 -3.37
CA GLY A 155 -12.81 -8.30 -4.47
C GLY A 155 -11.48 -7.55 -4.35
N PHE A 156 -10.46 -8.21 -3.79
CA PHE A 156 -9.11 -7.68 -3.58
C PHE A 156 -9.06 -6.39 -2.75
N LYS A 157 -9.98 -6.23 -1.78
CA LYS A 157 -10.04 -5.04 -0.92
C LYS A 157 -8.72 -4.77 -0.20
N SER A 158 -8.10 -5.81 0.38
CA SER A 158 -6.83 -5.69 1.09
C SER A 158 -5.71 -5.17 0.20
N LEU A 159 -5.59 -5.69 -1.03
CA LEU A 159 -4.63 -5.22 -2.03
C LEU A 159 -4.87 -3.75 -2.40
N LYS A 160 -6.12 -3.35 -2.65
CA LYS A 160 -6.48 -1.96 -2.99
C LYS A 160 -6.13 -0.99 -1.86
N VAL A 161 -6.39 -1.37 -0.61
CA VAL A 161 -6.03 -0.56 0.57
C VAL A 161 -4.52 -0.50 0.73
N ALA A 162 -3.81 -1.63 0.61
CA ALA A 162 -2.35 -1.66 0.69
C ALA A 162 -1.69 -0.79 -0.38
N LYS A 163 -2.21 -0.78 -1.62
CA LYS A 163 -1.74 0.15 -2.67
C LYS A 163 -1.88 1.62 -2.28
N LYS A 164 -3.00 2.01 -1.67
CA LYS A 164 -3.17 3.39 -1.20
C LYS A 164 -2.12 3.75 -0.16
N VAL A 165 -1.85 2.84 0.78
CA VAL A 165 -0.77 3.03 1.78
C VAL A 165 0.58 3.18 1.09
N ALA A 166 0.89 2.33 0.11
CA ALA A 166 2.16 2.39 -0.63
C ALA A 166 2.33 3.72 -1.38
N ILE A 167 1.28 4.19 -2.06
CA ILE A 167 1.25 5.50 -2.71
C ILE A 167 1.45 6.64 -1.70
N SER A 168 0.80 6.58 -0.52
CA SER A 168 1.00 7.59 0.53
C SER A 168 2.44 7.61 1.05
N LEU A 169 3.06 6.44 1.22
CA LEU A 169 4.47 6.34 1.61
C LEU A 169 5.38 6.99 0.55
N LYS A 170 5.20 6.62 -0.72
CA LYS A 170 5.95 7.20 -1.84
C LYS A 170 5.76 8.71 -1.93
N ASN A 171 4.52 9.20 -1.93
CA ASN A 171 4.22 10.63 -2.01
C ASN A 171 4.86 11.44 -0.89
N THR A 172 4.92 10.87 0.32
CA THR A 172 5.49 11.58 1.46
C THR A 172 7.01 11.60 1.39
N LEU A 173 7.65 10.47 1.08
CA LEU A 173 9.10 10.41 0.89
C LEU A 173 9.56 11.21 -0.34
N ASN A 174 8.73 11.29 -1.37
CA ASN A 174 9.03 12.07 -2.58
C ASN A 174 9.10 13.59 -2.34
N LYS A 175 8.68 14.06 -1.15
CA LYS A 175 8.83 15.47 -0.75
C LYS A 175 10.29 15.82 -0.40
N THR A 176 11.10 14.83 -0.02
CA THR A 176 12.48 15.01 0.43
C THR A 176 13.49 14.19 -0.36
N LEU A 177 13.08 13.08 -0.95
CA LEU A 177 13.93 12.14 -1.69
C LEU A 177 13.41 11.92 -3.12
N PRO A 178 14.28 11.62 -4.10
CA PRO A 178 13.90 11.30 -5.48
C PRO A 178 13.34 9.87 -5.60
N VAL A 179 12.07 9.70 -5.23
CA VAL A 179 11.38 8.39 -5.26
C VAL A 179 10.84 8.09 -6.65
N ASP A 180 11.04 6.88 -7.15
CA ASP A 180 10.38 6.42 -8.39
C ASP A 180 8.90 6.12 -8.11
N MET A 181 8.05 7.05 -8.55
CA MET A 181 6.60 6.96 -8.41
C MET A 181 5.95 5.91 -9.31
N LEU A 182 6.61 5.49 -10.40
CA LEU A 182 6.09 4.54 -11.38
C LEU A 182 6.47 3.09 -11.06
N CYS A 183 7.46 2.87 -10.19
CA CYS A 183 7.90 1.54 -9.78
C CYS A 183 6.77 0.77 -9.07
N ASN A 184 6.71 -0.55 -9.27
CA ASN A 184 5.69 -1.39 -8.64
C ASN A 184 5.99 -1.62 -7.15
N ASP A 185 5.02 -1.33 -6.27
CA ASP A 185 5.16 -1.44 -4.80
C ASP A 185 5.36 -2.87 -4.26
N PHE A 186 4.88 -3.87 -5.00
CA PHE A 186 4.84 -5.28 -4.58
C PHE A 186 5.49 -6.24 -5.57
N GLY A 187 6.10 -5.71 -6.63
CA GLY A 187 6.62 -6.47 -7.76
C GLY A 187 7.99 -7.10 -7.50
N ILE A 188 8.81 -7.11 -8.54
CA ILE A 188 10.16 -7.68 -8.49
C ILE A 188 11.14 -6.62 -8.02
N CYS A 189 11.91 -6.93 -6.98
CA CYS A 189 12.86 -6.03 -6.33
C CYS A 189 14.28 -6.62 -6.35
N ARG A 190 15.28 -5.83 -5.96
CA ARG A 190 16.65 -6.30 -5.78
C ARG A 190 16.71 -7.34 -4.65
N PHE A 191 17.52 -8.37 -4.85
CA PHE A 191 17.74 -9.40 -3.85
C PHE A 191 18.66 -8.90 -2.72
N PRO A 192 18.29 -9.09 -1.43
CA PRO A 192 19.16 -8.75 -0.31
C PRO A 192 20.35 -9.70 -0.22
N THR A 193 21.56 -9.13 -0.23
CA THR A 193 22.83 -9.83 -0.05
C THR A 193 23.64 -9.13 1.04
N SER A 194 24.63 -9.82 1.61
CA SER A 194 25.52 -9.21 2.60
C SER A 194 26.32 -8.01 2.09
N LYS A 195 26.42 -7.83 0.77
CA LYS A 195 27.22 -6.77 0.13
C LYS A 195 26.42 -5.50 -0.17
N ASN A 196 25.10 -5.61 -0.37
CA ASN A 196 24.26 -4.48 -0.80
C ASN A 196 23.27 -4.02 0.28
N ILE A 197 23.20 -4.70 1.42
CA ILE A 197 22.46 -4.21 2.57
C ILE A 197 23.30 -3.13 3.26
N GLU A 198 22.78 -1.90 3.27
CA GLU A 198 23.40 -0.78 3.99
C GLU A 198 22.82 -0.66 5.40
N PHE A 199 21.50 -0.83 5.53
CA PHE A 199 20.81 -0.82 6.82
C PHE A 199 19.93 -2.07 6.98
N PHE A 200 19.93 -2.67 8.17
CA PHE A 200 18.97 -3.71 8.54
C PHE A 200 18.70 -3.72 10.05
N GLU A 201 17.44 -3.56 10.44
CA GLU A 201 17.01 -3.76 11.82
C GLU A 201 15.75 -4.64 11.85
N ALA A 202 15.87 -5.80 12.47
CA ALA A 202 14.81 -6.82 12.49
C ALA A 202 13.62 -6.42 13.37
N SER A 203 13.82 -5.51 14.34
CA SER A 203 12.74 -5.01 15.19
C SER A 203 11.86 -3.96 14.51
N PHE A 204 12.33 -3.32 13.43
CA PHE A 204 11.57 -2.29 12.72
C PHE A 204 10.55 -2.93 11.77
N VAL A 205 9.53 -3.54 12.37
CA VAL A 205 8.39 -4.16 11.67
C VAL A 205 7.09 -3.49 12.10
N TYR A 206 6.17 -3.32 11.16
CA TYR A 206 5.00 -2.45 11.35
C TYR A 206 3.68 -3.19 11.31
N ASP A 207 2.76 -2.83 12.21
CA ASP A 207 1.38 -3.26 12.09
C ASP A 207 0.70 -2.52 10.94
N PHE A 208 0.03 -3.27 10.06
CA PHE A 208 -0.63 -2.69 8.89
C PHE A 208 -1.67 -1.63 9.26
N SER A 209 -2.36 -1.81 10.39
CA SER A 209 -3.32 -0.81 10.89
C SER A 209 -2.65 0.54 11.17
N SER A 210 -1.43 0.56 11.70
CA SER A 210 -0.71 1.79 12.02
C SER A 210 -0.33 2.55 10.73
N LEU A 211 0.17 1.83 9.73
CA LEU A 211 0.46 2.40 8.41
C LEU A 211 -0.82 2.89 7.71
N LEU A 212 -1.93 2.15 7.84
CA LEU A 212 -3.22 2.57 7.29
C LEU A 212 -3.74 3.85 7.95
N THR A 213 -3.79 3.91 9.28
CA THR A 213 -4.22 5.10 10.01
C THR A 213 -3.34 6.30 9.69
N TRP A 214 -2.02 6.10 9.59
CA TRP A 214 -1.10 7.13 9.15
C TRP A 214 -1.40 7.61 7.72
N SER A 215 -1.62 6.68 6.78
CA SER A 215 -1.90 7.06 5.38
C SER A 215 -3.17 7.90 5.24
N LEU A 216 -4.19 7.60 6.04
CA LEU A 216 -5.44 8.38 6.09
C LEU A 216 -5.19 9.81 6.59
N LYS A 217 -4.39 9.98 7.64
CA LYS A 217 -4.03 11.32 8.14
C LYS A 217 -3.31 12.16 7.08
N GLN A 218 -2.46 11.54 6.26
CA GLN A 218 -1.77 12.26 5.18
C GLN A 218 -2.72 12.68 4.07
N SER A 219 -3.67 11.82 3.68
CA SER A 219 -4.70 12.22 2.72
C SER A 219 -5.63 13.32 3.25
N ASP A 220 -5.95 13.30 4.56
CA ASP A 220 -6.80 14.34 5.18
C ASP A 220 -6.07 15.69 5.23
N ASN A 221 -4.76 15.71 5.50
CA ASN A 221 -3.96 16.92 5.44
C ASN A 221 -3.88 17.50 4.01
N GLU A 222 -3.70 16.64 3.00
CA GLU A 222 -3.66 17.06 1.60
C GLU A 222 -5.03 17.55 1.10
N THR A 223 -6.11 16.86 1.48
CA THR A 223 -7.48 17.28 1.14
C THR A 223 -7.91 18.54 1.89
N ASN A 224 -7.52 18.76 3.15
CA ASN A 224 -7.79 20.02 3.85
C ASN A 224 -7.01 21.21 3.27
N SER A 225 -5.81 20.97 2.71
CA SER A 225 -5.06 22.02 1.99
C SER A 225 -5.67 22.36 0.62
N ASN A 226 -6.29 21.39 -0.05
CA ASN A 226 -6.97 21.54 -1.34
C ASN A 226 -8.46 21.88 -1.23
N ALA A 227 -9.07 21.68 -0.06
CA ALA A 227 -10.44 22.06 0.26
C ALA A 227 -10.51 23.55 0.66
N LYS A 228 -10.00 24.43 -0.21
CA LYS A 228 -10.77 25.64 -0.48
C LYS A 228 -11.99 25.18 -1.27
N MET A 229 -13.00 24.64 -0.57
CA MET A 229 -14.37 24.73 -1.08
C MET A 229 -14.62 26.22 -1.26
N ILE A 230 -14.36 26.72 -2.46
CA ILE A 230 -14.99 27.95 -2.90
C ILE A 230 -16.45 27.55 -3.00
N LEU A 231 -17.19 27.78 -1.91
CA LEU A 231 -18.63 28.04 -2.01
C LEU A 231 -18.72 29.14 -3.07
N ARG A 232 -18.96 28.74 -4.32
CA ARG A 232 -19.46 29.67 -5.32
C ARG A 232 -20.74 30.18 -4.70
N LYS A 233 -20.69 31.39 -4.14
CA LYS A 233 -21.90 32.17 -3.89
C LYS A 233 -22.58 32.22 -5.24
N SER A 234 -23.62 31.42 -5.41
CA SER A 234 -24.57 31.63 -6.50
C SER A 234 -24.91 33.11 -6.46
N PRO A 235 -24.84 33.83 -7.60
CA PRO A 235 -25.16 35.26 -7.61
C PRO A 235 -26.61 35.51 -7.14
N ASN A 236 -27.47 34.49 -7.25
CA ASN A 236 -28.84 34.52 -6.78
C ASN A 236 -28.91 34.06 -5.32
N ARG A 237 -29.46 34.92 -4.46
CA ARG A 237 -29.76 34.57 -3.08
C ARG A 237 -30.99 33.68 -3.09
N GLN A 238 -31.00 32.63 -2.27
CA GLN A 238 -32.16 31.73 -2.18
C GLN A 238 -33.42 32.43 -1.70
N ILE A 239 -33.27 33.54 -0.96
CA ILE A 239 -34.40 34.38 -0.51
C ILE A 239 -35.06 35.19 -1.63
N ASP A 240 -34.38 35.37 -2.77
CA ASP A 240 -34.90 36.14 -3.91
C ASP A 240 -35.72 35.23 -4.87
N GLU A 241 -35.74 33.92 -4.61
CA GLU A 241 -36.45 32.96 -5.44
C GLU A 241 -37.95 32.91 -5.09
N PRO A 242 -38.87 32.78 -6.07
CA PRO A 242 -40.31 32.86 -5.84
C PRO A 242 -40.85 31.87 -4.80
N TRP A 243 -40.26 30.68 -4.72
CA TRP A 243 -40.66 29.64 -3.77
C TRP A 243 -40.47 30.08 -2.31
N PHE A 244 -39.50 30.96 -2.03
CA PHE A 244 -39.23 31.44 -0.69
C PHE A 244 -40.36 32.34 -0.18
N ASP A 245 -40.80 33.28 -1.01
CA ASP A 245 -41.93 34.17 -0.72
C ASP A 245 -43.25 33.39 -0.60
N MET A 246 -43.45 32.39 -1.47
CA MET A 246 -44.59 31.48 -1.41
C MET A 246 -44.64 30.72 -0.08
N LEU A 247 -43.52 30.20 0.41
CA LEU A 247 -43.46 29.48 1.69
C LEU A 247 -43.61 30.41 2.90
N LEU A 248 -43.11 31.64 2.81
CA LEU A 248 -43.21 32.62 3.90
C LEU A 248 -44.65 33.06 4.16
N HIS A 249 -45.45 33.23 3.10
CA HIS A 249 -46.84 33.72 3.18
C HIS A 249 -47.88 32.59 3.28
N GLN A 250 -47.46 31.32 3.26
CA GLN A 250 -48.39 30.20 3.32
C GLN A 250 -48.78 29.84 4.77
N SER A 251 -50.02 30.19 5.15
CA SER A 251 -50.55 30.00 6.51
C SER A 251 -51.18 28.61 6.76
N ASP A 252 -51.65 27.92 5.72
CA ASP A 252 -52.38 26.64 5.85
C ASP A 252 -51.56 25.40 5.45
N VAL A 253 -50.43 25.21 6.14
CA VAL A 253 -49.58 24.02 5.95
C VAL A 253 -50.07 22.91 6.86
N LYS A 254 -50.78 21.93 6.30
CA LYS A 254 -51.18 20.70 6.99
C LYS A 254 -50.18 19.59 6.74
N GLY A 255 -49.54 19.12 7.81
CA GLY A 255 -48.78 17.88 7.78
C GLY A 255 -49.71 16.67 7.77
N SER A 256 -49.36 15.60 7.06
CA SER A 256 -50.00 14.30 7.24
C SER A 256 -49.47 13.61 8.50
N ARG A 257 -50.17 12.56 8.97
CA ARG A 257 -49.86 11.87 10.24
C ARG A 257 -48.39 11.44 10.28
N GLY A 258 -47.60 12.06 11.16
CA GLY A 258 -46.16 11.80 11.31
C GLY A 258 -45.21 12.79 10.61
N ILE A 259 -45.73 13.77 9.85
CA ILE A 259 -44.91 14.78 9.14
C ILE A 259 -45.21 16.16 9.74
N MET A 260 -44.22 16.78 10.40
CA MET A 260 -44.35 18.13 10.94
C MET A 260 -44.13 19.19 9.84
N GLY A 261 -45.12 19.36 8.97
CA GLY A 261 -45.04 20.25 7.80
C GLY A 261 -44.56 21.68 8.12
N ARG A 262 -45.07 22.29 9.20
CA ARG A 262 -44.68 23.65 9.63
C ARG A 262 -43.22 23.74 10.08
N ASN A 263 -42.72 22.74 10.81
CA ASN A 263 -41.34 22.74 11.30
C ASN A 263 -40.34 22.54 10.15
N ASN A 264 -40.70 21.71 9.17
CA ASN A 264 -39.87 21.52 7.98
C ASN A 264 -39.79 22.81 7.15
N ILE A 265 -40.89 23.55 7.02
CA ILE A 265 -40.89 24.85 6.34
C ILE A 265 -40.05 25.86 7.11
N ALA A 266 -40.22 25.96 8.43
CA ALA A 266 -39.41 26.86 9.26
C ALA A 266 -37.90 26.56 9.14
N LEU A 267 -37.52 25.29 9.17
CA LEU A 267 -36.12 24.87 8.98
C LEU A 267 -35.62 25.19 7.57
N THR A 268 -36.44 24.98 6.54
CA THR A 268 -36.09 25.27 5.14
C THR A 268 -35.89 26.77 4.92
N LEU A 269 -36.79 27.61 5.44
CA LEU A 269 -36.66 29.06 5.39
C LEU A 269 -35.41 29.55 6.14
N ALA A 270 -35.14 29.00 7.33
CA ALA A 270 -33.96 29.34 8.12
C ALA A 270 -32.64 29.00 7.39
N LEU A 271 -32.56 27.83 6.74
CA LEU A 271 -31.40 27.43 5.95
C LEU A 271 -31.21 28.33 4.73
N ALA A 272 -32.28 28.71 4.05
CA ALA A 272 -32.22 29.61 2.90
C ALA A 272 -31.79 31.04 3.29
N MET A 273 -32.26 31.55 4.42
CA MET A 273 -31.81 32.83 4.99
C MET A 273 -30.32 32.78 5.38
N TYR A 274 -29.89 31.71 6.05
CA TYR A 274 -28.50 31.52 6.46
C TYR A 274 -27.55 31.44 5.25
N SER A 275 -27.90 30.62 4.25
CA SER A 275 -27.17 30.49 2.98
C SER A 275 -27.07 31.83 2.23
N SER A 276 -28.09 32.68 2.34
CA SER A 276 -28.18 33.99 1.69
C SER A 276 -27.57 35.15 2.49
N GLY A 277 -26.85 34.86 3.58
CA GLY A 277 -26.15 35.85 4.41
C GLY A 277 -27.04 36.68 5.33
N GLY A 278 -28.28 36.27 5.56
CA GLY A 278 -29.18 36.93 6.51
C GLY A 278 -28.81 36.57 7.95
N SER A 279 -28.65 37.57 8.82
CA SER A 279 -28.51 37.35 10.26
C SER A 279 -29.90 37.34 10.92
N VAL A 280 -30.31 36.15 11.35
CA VAL A 280 -31.48 35.85 12.21
C VAL A 280 -32.85 36.05 11.53
N ALA A 281 -33.61 34.95 11.42
CA ALA A 281 -35.03 34.97 11.05
C ALA A 281 -35.84 35.65 12.15
N LYS A 282 -36.41 36.83 11.89
CA LYS A 282 -37.50 37.37 12.71
C LYS A 282 -38.77 36.64 12.29
N PHE A 283 -39.17 35.66 13.09
CA PHE A 283 -40.48 35.03 13.03
C PHE A 283 -41.52 35.88 13.74
#